data_AF-A0A4D7Z325-F1
#
_entry.id   AF-A0A4D7Z325-F1
#
_cell.length_a   1.000
_cell.length_b   1.000
_cell.length_c   1.000
_cell.angle_alpha   90.00
_cell.angle_beta   90.00
_cell.angle_gamma   90.00
#
_symmetry.space_group_name_H-M   'P 1'
#
loop_
_entity.id
_entity.type
_entity.pdbx_description
1 polymer ?
#
loop_
_entity_poly.entity_id
_entity_poly.type
_entity_poly.pdbx_seq_one_letter_code
_entity_poly.pdbx_strand_id
1 'polypeptide(L)'
;MTQRKIKYIDGGSPEYWRQRTEGFRLIHEAERALVRVKNAPQYIAGNWDEGYGDYEPVENLGPFDDMDEAIRAIEANETAVDILVAQCRTHFGDWPVAAVIRELGA
;
A
#
# COMPACT_ATOMS: atom_id res chain seq x y z
N MET A 1 -13.43 16.40 -23.98
CA MET A 1 -12.15 15.75 -24.34
C MET A 1 -11.32 15.69 -23.08
N THR A 2 -11.15 14.52 -22.48
CA THR A 2 -10.27 14.33 -21.32
C THR A 2 -8.83 14.48 -21.79
N GLN A 3 -8.09 15.45 -21.24
CA GLN A 3 -6.66 15.61 -21.53
C GLN A 3 -5.91 14.41 -20.95
N ARG A 4 -5.53 13.44 -21.79
CA ARG A 4 -4.63 12.36 -21.37
C ARG A 4 -3.20 12.89 -21.32
N LYS A 5 -2.56 12.84 -20.15
CA LYS A 5 -1.12 13.11 -19.98
C LYS A 5 -0.35 12.02 -20.72
N ILE A 6 0.16 12.32 -21.92
CA ILE A 6 1.01 11.40 -22.69
C ILE A 6 2.39 11.40 -22.04
N LYS A 7 2.79 10.28 -21.43
CA LYS A 7 4.14 10.08 -20.87
C LYS A 7 5.07 9.45 -21.90
N TYR A 8 6.27 10.02 -22.05
CA TYR A 8 7.34 9.44 -22.86
C TYR A 8 8.02 8.30 -22.10
N ILE A 9 8.26 7.17 -22.76
CA ILE A 9 8.89 5.99 -22.18
C ILE A 9 10.18 5.70 -22.92
N ASP A 10 11.29 5.68 -22.19
CA ASP A 10 12.57 5.17 -22.69
C ASP A 10 12.79 3.72 -22.21
N GLY A 11 12.21 2.77 -22.96
CA GLY A 11 12.32 1.34 -22.64
C GLY A 11 13.73 0.76 -22.78
N GLY A 12 14.67 1.51 -23.39
CA GLY A 12 16.07 1.10 -23.50
C GLY A 12 16.92 1.52 -22.31
N SER A 13 16.43 2.44 -21.46
CA SER A 13 17.20 2.97 -20.34
C SER A 13 17.25 2.01 -19.14
N PRO A 14 18.43 1.77 -18.55
CA PRO A 14 18.54 1.08 -17.26
C PRO A 14 17.80 1.79 -16.12
N GLU A 15 17.67 3.11 -16.18
CA GLU A 15 16.95 3.89 -15.16
C GLU A 15 15.46 3.58 -15.20
N TYR A 16 14.87 3.50 -16.40
CA TYR A 16 13.47 3.13 -16.59
C TYR A 16 13.16 1.78 -15.93
N TRP A 17 14.00 0.77 -16.17
CA TRP A 17 13.81 -0.56 -15.57
C TRP A 17 14.02 -0.56 -14.05
N ARG A 18 14.94 0.25 -13.53
CA ARG A 18 15.16 0.41 -12.09
C ARG A 18 13.95 1.00 -11.39
N GLN A 19 13.43 2.10 -11.92
CA GLN A 19 12.22 2.76 -11.40
C GLN A 19 11.02 1.81 -11.44
N ARG A 20 10.87 1.04 -12.53
CA ARG A 20 9.77 0.08 -12.68
C ARG A 20 9.88 -1.09 -11.72
N THR A 21 11.09 -1.58 -11.47
CA THR A 21 11.37 -2.62 -10.47
C THR A 21 10.96 -2.14 -9.08
N GLU A 22 11.32 -0.91 -8.74
CA GLU A 22 10.96 -0.31 -7.45
C GLU A 22 9.44 -0.11 -7.32
N GLY A 23 8.77 0.39 -8.37
CA GLY A 23 7.32 0.54 -8.37
C GLY A 23 6.58 -0.79 -8.16
N PHE A 24 7.00 -1.85 -8.84
CA PHE A 24 6.44 -3.18 -8.63
C PHE A 24 6.76 -3.77 -7.26
N ARG A 25 7.94 -3.49 -6.70
CA ARG A 25 8.30 -3.89 -5.33
C ARG A 25 7.33 -3.29 -4.31
N LEU A 26 7.05 -1.99 -4.40
CA LEU A 26 6.12 -1.30 -3.51
C LEU A 26 4.69 -1.83 -3.63
N ILE A 27 4.21 -2.09 -4.86
CA ILE A 27 2.91 -2.71 -5.09
C ILE A 27 2.85 -4.10 -4.46
N HIS A 28 3.91 -4.89 -4.59
CA HIS A 28 3.98 -6.21 -3.95
C HIS A 28 3.97 -6.12 -2.42
N GLU A 29 4.63 -5.12 -1.84
CA GLU A 29 4.61 -4.89 -0.39
C GLU A 29 3.23 -4.53 0.14
N ALA A 30 2.47 -3.69 -0.58
CA ALA A 30 1.08 -3.41 -0.22
C ALA A 30 0.17 -4.66 -0.31
N GLU A 31 0.37 -5.53 -1.30
CA GLU A 31 -0.34 -6.83 -1.34
C GLU A 31 -0.02 -7.69 -0.12
N ARG A 32 1.26 -7.75 0.25
CA ARG A 32 1.73 -8.51 1.40
C ARG A 32 1.19 -7.94 2.71
N ALA A 33 1.15 -6.62 2.85
CA ALA A 33 0.55 -5.94 4.01
C ALA A 33 -0.95 -6.25 4.10
N LEU A 34 -1.69 -6.18 2.99
CA LEU A 34 -3.11 -6.54 2.95
C LEU A 34 -3.35 -8.01 3.36
N VAL A 35 -2.49 -8.92 2.93
CA VAL A 35 -2.54 -10.33 3.37
C VAL A 35 -2.29 -10.44 4.87
N ARG A 36 -1.37 -9.65 5.44
CA ARG A 36 -1.14 -9.65 6.90
C ARG A 36 -2.35 -9.13 7.66
N VAL A 37 -2.95 -8.02 7.24
CA VAL A 37 -4.19 -7.48 7.84
C VAL A 37 -5.28 -8.55 7.91
N LYS A 38 -5.49 -9.29 6.81
CA LYS A 38 -6.54 -10.32 6.74
C LYS A 38 -6.31 -11.54 7.63
N ASN A 39 -5.06 -11.83 7.97
CA ASN A 39 -4.69 -13.07 8.65
C ASN A 39 -4.18 -12.85 10.09
N ALA A 40 -3.85 -11.62 10.47
CA ALA A 40 -3.39 -11.32 11.80
C ALA A 40 -4.54 -11.45 12.82
N PRO A 41 -4.26 -11.92 14.05
CA PRO A 41 -5.26 -11.94 15.09
C PRO A 41 -5.65 -10.51 15.45
N GLN A 42 -6.94 -10.29 15.73
CA GLN A 42 -7.46 -8.98 16.14
C GLN A 42 -6.90 -8.52 17.49
N TYR A 43 -6.63 -9.47 18.39
CA TYR A 43 -6.06 -9.22 19.71
C TYR A 43 -4.79 -10.04 19.90
N ILE A 44 -3.81 -9.48 20.59
CA ILE A 44 -2.60 -10.15 21.04
C ILE A 44 -2.50 -10.05 22.56
N ALA A 45 -1.69 -10.91 23.18
CA ALA A 45 -1.45 -10.83 24.61
C ALA A 45 -0.80 -9.48 24.96
N GLY A 46 -1.43 -8.72 25.84
CA GLY A 46 -0.87 -7.50 26.40
C GLY A 46 -0.04 -7.78 27.65
N ASN A 47 -0.22 -6.96 28.68
CA ASN A 47 0.52 -7.09 29.93
C ASN A 47 -0.25 -7.94 30.94
N TRP A 48 0.49 -8.54 31.87
CA TRP A 48 -0.09 -9.20 33.02
C TRP A 48 -0.71 -8.15 33.95
N ASP A 49 -1.99 -8.32 34.30
CA ASP A 49 -2.68 -7.52 35.29
C ASP A 49 -2.73 -8.30 36.62
N GLU A 50 -2.06 -7.77 37.66
CA GLU A 50 -2.02 -8.40 38.98
C GLU A 50 -3.38 -8.39 39.70
N GLY A 51 -4.25 -7.43 39.40
CA GLY A 51 -5.58 -7.29 39.99
C GLY A 51 -6.59 -8.29 39.44
N TYR A 52 -6.51 -8.61 38.15
CA TYR A 52 -7.35 -9.62 37.50
C TYR A 52 -6.72 -11.02 37.50
N GLY A 53 -5.40 -11.11 37.65
CA GLY A 53 -4.67 -12.37 37.65
C GLY A 53 -4.60 -13.04 36.28
N ASP A 54 -4.66 -12.25 35.20
CA ASP A 54 -4.56 -12.70 33.82
C ASP A 54 -3.84 -11.66 32.93
N TYR A 55 -3.65 -11.99 31.65
CA TYR A 55 -3.10 -11.05 30.66
C TYR A 55 -4.25 -10.27 30.02
N GLU A 56 -4.19 -8.94 30.07
CA GLU A 56 -5.15 -8.09 29.35
C GLU A 56 -4.84 -8.13 27.84
N PRO A 57 -5.81 -8.51 26.98
CA PRO A 57 -5.61 -8.50 25.54
C PRO A 57 -5.51 -7.06 25.02
N VAL A 58 -4.58 -6.82 24.09
CA VAL A 58 -4.45 -5.53 23.39
C VAL A 58 -4.81 -5.69 21.92
N GLU A 59 -5.42 -4.64 21.35
CA GLU A 59 -5.74 -4.60 19.92
C GLU A 59 -4.46 -4.63 19.09
N ASN A 60 -4.44 -5.51 18.10
CA ASN A 60 -3.31 -5.68 17.21
C ASN A 60 -3.42 -4.74 16.00
N LEU A 61 -3.11 -3.46 16.22
CA LEU A 61 -3.21 -2.43 15.18
C LEU A 61 -2.02 -2.42 14.21
N GLY A 62 -0.89 -3.04 14.58
CA GLY A 62 0.34 -3.04 13.78
C GLY A 62 0.16 -3.44 12.30
N PRO A 63 -0.60 -4.50 11.96
CA PRO A 63 -0.88 -4.83 10.55
C PRO A 63 -1.60 -3.74 9.77
N PHE A 64 -2.47 -2.96 10.42
CA PHE A 64 -3.17 -1.84 9.80
C PHE A 64 -2.21 -0.66 9.60
N ASP A 65 -1.34 -0.38 10.57
CA ASP A 65 -0.29 0.63 10.45
C ASP A 65 0.69 0.31 9.31
N ASP A 66 1.14 -0.95 9.20
CA ASP A 66 1.97 -1.46 8.09
C ASP A 66 1.28 -1.25 6.73
N MET A 67 -0.04 -1.46 6.66
CA MET A 67 -0.82 -1.28 5.44
C MET A 67 -0.90 0.21 5.06
N ASP A 68 -1.16 1.08 6.02
CA ASP A 68 -1.16 2.54 5.82
C ASP A 68 0.20 3.04 5.34
N GLU A 69 1.30 2.53 5.90
CA GLU A 69 2.66 2.87 5.46
C GLU A 69 2.92 2.41 4.02
N ALA A 70 2.49 1.19 3.67
CA ALA A 70 2.65 0.67 2.31
C ALA A 70 1.89 1.52 1.26
N ILE A 71 0.68 1.99 1.60
CA ILE A 71 -0.06 2.92 0.73
C ILE A 71 0.68 4.25 0.59
N ARG A 72 1.16 4.85 1.68
CA ARG A 72 1.93 6.10 1.62
C ARG A 72 3.19 5.95 0.76
N ALA A 73 3.87 4.81 0.84
CA ALA A 73 5.05 4.52 0.03
C ALA A 73 4.72 4.42 -1.47
N ILE A 74 3.59 3.79 -1.83
CA ILE A 74 3.09 3.80 -3.21
C ILE A 74 2.78 5.23 -3.67
N GLU A 75 2.06 6.01 -2.87
CA GLU A 75 1.67 7.37 -3.24
C GLU A 75 2.86 8.33 -3.39
N ALA A 76 3.95 8.08 -2.66
CA ALA A 76 5.19 8.83 -2.77
C ALA A 76 6.04 8.42 -4.00
N ASN A 77 5.68 7.35 -4.71
CA ASN A 77 6.44 6.85 -5.85
C ASN A 77 5.64 7.02 -7.16
N GLU A 78 6.05 7.99 -7.99
CA GLU A 78 5.36 8.29 -9.26
C GLU A 78 5.25 7.05 -10.17
N THR A 79 6.28 6.19 -10.22
CA THR A 79 6.25 5.00 -11.07
C THR A 79 5.24 3.96 -10.57
N ALA A 80 5.10 3.78 -9.25
CA ALA A 80 4.08 2.90 -8.68
C ALA A 80 2.68 3.43 -8.98
N VAL A 81 2.44 4.74 -8.80
CA VAL A 81 1.18 5.39 -9.14
C VAL A 81 0.85 5.21 -10.63
N ASP A 82 1.80 5.45 -11.54
CA ASP A 82 1.61 5.27 -12.98
C ASP A 82 1.22 3.86 -13.38
N ILE A 83 1.86 2.86 -12.76
CA ILE A 83 1.54 1.45 -12.99
C ILE A 83 0.09 1.17 -12.58
N LEU A 84 -0.35 1.67 -11.43
CA LEU A 84 -1.71 1.47 -10.93
C LEU A 84 -2.76 2.26 -11.73
N VAL A 85 -2.45 3.49 -12.16
CA VAL A 85 -3.28 4.28 -13.07
C VAL A 85 -3.48 3.55 -14.39
N ALA A 86 -2.42 3.00 -14.98
CA ALA A 86 -2.51 2.21 -16.21
C ALA A 86 -3.38 0.95 -16.04
N GLN A 87 -3.50 0.42 -14.82
CA GLN A 87 -4.37 -0.72 -14.47
C GLN A 87 -5.77 -0.30 -14.03
N CYS A 88 -6.07 1.00 -13.94
CA CYS A 88 -7.27 1.55 -13.31
C CYS A 88 -7.49 1.03 -11.87
N ARG A 89 -6.41 0.71 -11.16
CA ARG A 89 -6.48 0.08 -9.84
C ARG A 89 -6.39 1.12 -8.73
N THR A 90 -7.54 1.44 -8.15
CA THR A 90 -7.68 2.52 -7.16
C THR A 90 -7.55 2.07 -5.70
N HIS A 91 -7.56 0.76 -5.42
CA HIS A 91 -7.62 0.22 -4.06
C HIS A 91 -6.78 -1.04 -3.86
N PHE A 92 -6.42 -1.27 -2.60
CA PHE A 92 -5.93 -2.54 -2.06
C PHE A 92 -6.85 -2.98 -0.90
N GLY A 93 -7.79 -3.88 -1.17
CA GLY A 93 -8.88 -4.14 -0.22
C GLY A 93 -9.70 -2.87 -0.01
N ASP A 94 -9.87 -2.46 1.24
CA ASP A 94 -10.60 -1.24 1.61
C ASP A 94 -9.72 0.02 1.61
N TRP A 95 -8.40 -0.11 1.37
CA TRP A 95 -7.48 1.03 1.36
C TRP A 95 -7.45 1.72 0.00
N PRO A 96 -7.87 3.00 -0.09
CA PRO A 96 -7.77 3.77 -1.31
C PRO A 96 -6.34 4.23 -1.57
N VAL A 97 -5.97 4.26 -2.85
CA VAL A 97 -4.77 4.98 -3.33
C VAL A 97 -5.25 6.32 -3.89
N ALA A 98 -5.29 7.34 -3.03
CA ALA A 98 -5.82 8.66 -3.38
C ALA A 98 -5.08 9.28 -4.55
N ALA A 99 -3.77 9.08 -4.68
CA ALA A 99 -3.00 9.53 -5.84
C ALA A 99 -3.57 8.99 -7.17
N VAL A 100 -3.87 7.69 -7.23
CA VAL A 100 -4.43 7.04 -8.43
C VAL A 100 -5.86 7.52 -8.70
N ILE A 101 -6.69 7.63 -7.65
CA ILE A 101 -8.07 8.11 -7.77
C ILE A 101 -8.11 9.53 -8.34
N ARG A 102 -7.24 10.42 -7.86
CA ARG A 102 -7.14 11.79 -8.38
C ARG A 102 -6.72 11.81 -9.85
N GLU A 103 -5.75 10.99 -10.24
CA GLU A 103 -5.28 10.95 -11.63
C GLU A 103 -6.31 10.40 -12.61
N LEU A 104 -7.14 9.43 -12.20
CA LEU A 104 -8.19 8.87 -13.04
C LEU A 104 -9.46 9.75 -13.08
N GLY A 105 -9.69 10.55 -12.05
CA GLY A 105 -10.81 11.49 -11.96
C GLY A 105 -10.56 12.86 -12.59
N ALA A 106 -9.31 13.16 -12.97
CA ALA A 106 -8.90 14.37 -13.69
C ALA A 106 -9.05 14.21 -15.22
#